data_AF-A0A7S4R3J3-F1
#
_entry.id   AF-A0A7S4R3J3-F1
#
_cell.length_a   1.000
_cell.length_b   1.000
_cell.length_c   1.000
_cell.angle_alpha   90.00
_cell.angle_beta   90.00
_cell.angle_gamma   90.00
#
_symmetry.space_group_name_H-M   'P 1'
#
loop_
_entity.id
_entity.type
_entity.pdbx_description
1 polymer ?
#
loop_
_entity_poly.entity_id
_entity_poly.type
_entity_poly.pdbx_seq_one_letter_code
_entity_poly.pdbx_strand_id
1 'polypeptide(L)'
;QLDWPEHRRSCCGPSAPDAVEVVRRSATAFAEAVRGFRHERFRDSVLAEAVRRGGREPGRDHLLAAPTPESSSAGADRRDTEASAEAFLQPSGGLAGVATPRSWSPGEDEDAAEALCRECPPDPARFLKEVVHVRGGSKSGPRSPATAMTESGGTGEIQISAEATGREVEAEELEVEAEELEVEARWEEPAERVATPEPEPEGSESDGEPGAARRPDVDPVGTWRRTVEALWLCASTDEELEELEELRELMAKSSESPARLQLEGQDDGRILVTAPHCIPLLRDGWRPHVVEHCTFEVASAIAKELGGWCLSWSRAEQRRSELLWTVAKQRGMGEGALLDPRNRDPNHLSTAELGTDPWFQQMLRIAMRWRDTFGRGRAILHLDVHGCRDPPGSSSHLTVGLGAMLAQAGRCEGSGAGDEVAAFGDVLKAELTAALALIDDLRPDAPLVHVVLGPAGGKAACRFSGAWLPRARRHTQSQQAVDFAGFTHAAQLEMSKALRRALLRNRGAVSRFANAVREAWAKCETRMTLRGR
;
A
#
# COMPACT_ATOMS: atom_id res chain seq x y z
N GLN A 1 -21.97 30.65 -43.79
CA GLN A 1 -21.88 32.11 -43.59
C GLN A 1 -20.93 32.38 -42.43
N LEU A 2 -19.66 32.60 -42.79
CA LEU A 2 -18.68 33.50 -42.16
C LEU A 2 -17.36 33.21 -42.88
N ASP A 3 -16.89 34.20 -43.62
CA ASP A 3 -15.70 34.19 -44.46
C ASP A 3 -14.42 34.04 -43.64
N TRP A 4 -13.46 33.26 -44.15
CA TRP A 4 -12.05 33.45 -43.84
C TRP A 4 -11.22 33.31 -45.12
N PRO A 5 -10.32 34.27 -45.43
CA PRO A 5 -9.74 34.40 -46.76
C PRO A 5 -8.54 33.48 -46.99
N GLU A 6 -8.42 33.10 -48.25
CA GLU A 6 -7.30 32.36 -48.83
C GLU A 6 -5.97 33.10 -48.67
N HIS A 7 -4.97 32.41 -48.13
CA HIS A 7 -3.58 32.64 -48.49
C HIS A 7 -2.92 31.32 -48.88
N ARG A 8 -2.82 31.09 -50.20
CA ARG A 8 -1.87 30.14 -50.79
C ARG A 8 -0.45 30.70 -50.67
N ARG A 9 0.45 29.92 -50.07
CA ARG A 9 1.85 29.85 -50.52
C ARG A 9 2.27 28.39 -50.66
N SER A 10 2.83 28.13 -51.83
CA SER A 10 3.38 26.89 -52.34
C SER A 10 4.64 26.48 -51.57
N CYS A 11 4.67 25.22 -51.11
CA CYS A 11 5.88 24.41 -50.99
C CYS A 11 5.50 22.99 -51.44
N CYS A 12 6.11 22.53 -52.53
CA CYS A 12 5.90 21.20 -53.09
C CYS A 12 6.52 20.15 -52.15
N GLY A 13 5.69 19.28 -51.60
CA GLY A 13 6.06 18.02 -50.94
C GLY A 13 5.17 16.89 -51.46
N PRO A 14 5.59 15.62 -51.37
CA PRO A 14 4.86 14.49 -51.94
C PRO A 14 3.43 14.44 -51.39
N SER A 15 2.49 14.11 -52.27
CA SER A 15 1.06 14.07 -51.97
C SER A 15 0.78 13.25 -50.71
N ALA A 16 -0.04 13.82 -49.81
CA ALA A 16 -0.46 13.25 -48.53
C ALA A 16 -0.97 11.77 -48.55
N PRO A 17 -1.46 11.17 -49.65
CA PRO A 17 -1.80 9.75 -49.65
C PRO A 17 -0.60 8.81 -49.45
N ASP A 18 0.62 9.22 -49.84
CA ASP A 18 1.80 8.34 -49.79
C ASP A 18 2.40 8.24 -48.38
N ALA A 19 2.31 9.31 -47.57
CA ALA A 19 2.79 9.30 -46.20
C ALA A 19 1.95 8.38 -45.29
N VAL A 20 0.63 8.34 -45.51
CA VAL A 20 -0.28 7.47 -44.75
C VAL A 20 -0.04 6.00 -45.08
N GLU A 21 0.23 5.67 -46.34
CA GLU A 21 0.54 4.30 -46.76
C GLU A 21 1.91 3.84 -46.25
N VAL A 22 2.90 4.73 -46.18
CA VAL A 22 4.22 4.42 -45.58
C VAL A 22 4.08 4.14 -44.09
N VAL A 23 3.35 4.97 -43.34
CA VAL A 23 3.11 4.76 -41.90
C VAL A 23 2.35 3.44 -41.66
N ARG A 24 1.34 3.14 -42.48
CA ARG A 24 0.57 1.89 -42.39
C ARG A 24 1.42 0.65 -42.65
N ARG A 25 2.33 0.71 -43.63
CA ARG A 25 3.27 -0.39 -43.92
C ARG A 25 4.30 -0.58 -42.81
N SER A 26 4.83 0.51 -42.27
CA SER A 26 5.77 0.47 -41.14
C SER A 26 5.12 -0.10 -39.87
N ALA A 27 3.88 0.29 -39.56
CA ALA A 27 3.14 -0.26 -38.42
C ALA A 27 2.83 -1.76 -38.59
N THR A 28 2.49 -2.18 -39.81
CA THR A 28 2.24 -3.60 -40.11
C THR A 28 3.51 -4.44 -39.98
N ALA A 29 4.64 -3.96 -40.54
CA ALA A 29 5.93 -4.63 -40.45
C ALA A 29 6.44 -4.72 -39.00
N PHE A 30 6.20 -3.69 -38.19
CA PHE A 30 6.53 -3.71 -36.76
C PHE A 30 5.68 -4.73 -36.00
N ALA A 31 4.36 -4.77 -36.24
CA ALA A 31 3.48 -5.74 -35.62
C ALA A 31 3.84 -7.20 -35.98
N GLU A 32 4.28 -7.46 -37.21
CA GLU A 32 4.78 -8.76 -37.65
C GLU A 32 6.12 -9.12 -37.00
N ALA A 33 7.05 -8.16 -36.87
CA ALA A 33 8.32 -8.36 -36.18
C ALA A 33 8.13 -8.69 -34.68
N VAL A 34 7.22 -7.98 -34.00
CA VAL A 34 6.87 -8.24 -32.59
C VAL A 34 6.21 -9.62 -32.43
N ARG A 35 5.35 -10.03 -33.38
CA ARG A 35 4.75 -11.38 -33.39
C ARG A 35 5.80 -12.47 -33.59
N GLY A 36 6.75 -12.27 -34.50
CA GLY A 36 7.88 -13.19 -34.71
C GLY A 36 8.74 -13.35 -33.46
N PHE A 37 9.08 -12.24 -32.81
CA PHE A 37 9.92 -12.21 -31.61
C PHE A 37 9.27 -12.92 -30.40
N ARG A 38 7.94 -12.77 -30.22
CA ARG A 38 7.18 -13.48 -29.18
C ARG A 38 7.12 -14.99 -29.44
N HIS A 39 7.01 -15.42 -30.70
CA HIS A 39 6.97 -16.83 -31.07
C HIS A 39 8.33 -17.53 -30.89
N GLU A 40 9.44 -16.84 -31.17
CA GLU A 40 10.81 -17.36 -30.96
C GLU A 40 11.13 -17.53 -29.48
N ARG A 41 10.87 -16.52 -28.63
CA ARG A 41 11.08 -16.64 -27.18
C ARG A 41 10.21 -17.72 -26.53
N PHE A 42 8.96 -17.87 -26.99
CA PHE A 42 8.08 -18.93 -26.49
C PHE A 42 8.60 -20.32 -26.88
N ARG A 43 9.07 -20.49 -28.11
CA ARG A 43 9.65 -21.74 -28.60
C ARG A 43 10.94 -22.12 -27.85
N ASP A 44 11.81 -21.14 -27.58
CA ASP A 44 13.05 -21.37 -26.82
C ASP A 44 12.77 -21.72 -25.35
N SER A 45 11.76 -21.11 -24.74
CA SER A 45 11.34 -21.42 -23.37
C SER A 45 10.71 -22.82 -23.25
N VAL A 46 9.95 -23.25 -24.26
CA VAL A 46 9.36 -24.60 -24.31
C VAL A 46 10.43 -25.68 -24.56
N LEU A 47 11.42 -25.41 -25.42
CA LEU A 47 12.56 -26.31 -25.64
C LEU A 47 13.44 -26.44 -24.39
N ALA A 48 13.69 -25.33 -23.67
CA ALA A 48 14.47 -25.34 -22.43
C ALA A 48 13.77 -26.09 -21.27
N GLU A 49 12.43 -26.11 -21.26
CA GLU A 49 11.62 -26.89 -20.29
C GLU A 49 11.54 -28.37 -20.68
N ALA A 50 11.44 -28.68 -21.98
CA ALA A 50 11.45 -30.07 -22.48
C ALA A 50 12.79 -30.78 -22.20
N VAL A 51 13.92 -30.07 -22.33
CA VAL A 51 15.25 -30.60 -21.99
C VAL A 51 15.40 -30.83 -20.49
N ARG A 52 14.77 -30.00 -19.63
CA ARG A 52 14.78 -30.19 -18.17
C ARG A 52 13.96 -31.39 -17.70
N ARG A 53 12.95 -31.82 -18.47
CA ARG A 53 12.06 -32.94 -18.11
C ARG A 53 12.48 -34.29 -18.70
N GLY A 54 13.45 -34.32 -19.62
CA GLY A 54 13.87 -35.54 -20.33
C GLY A 54 14.93 -36.41 -19.65
N GLY A 55 15.31 -36.15 -18.40
CA GLY A 55 16.43 -36.84 -17.76
C GLY A 55 16.08 -37.54 -16.45
N ARG A 56 15.39 -38.70 -16.51
CA ARG A 56 15.53 -39.83 -15.55
C ARG A 56 14.57 -40.96 -15.91
N GLU A 57 15.12 -42.12 -16.30
CA GLU A 57 14.41 -43.39 -16.35
C GLU A 57 14.15 -43.96 -14.93
N PRO A 58 13.04 -44.70 -14.71
CA PRO A 58 12.82 -45.48 -13.50
C PRO A 58 13.17 -46.96 -13.73
N GLY A 59 14.08 -47.49 -12.92
CA GLY A 59 14.39 -48.92 -12.86
C GLY A 59 13.61 -49.65 -11.76
N ARG A 60 12.65 -50.48 -12.19
CA ARG A 60 12.27 -51.83 -11.73
C ARG A 60 12.07 -52.16 -10.24
N ASP A 61 10.80 -52.51 -9.94
CA ASP A 61 10.29 -53.77 -9.38
C ASP A 61 11.14 -54.57 -8.36
N HIS A 62 10.55 -54.80 -7.17
CA HIS A 62 10.25 -56.16 -6.72
C HIS A 62 9.08 -56.21 -5.73
N LEU A 63 8.23 -57.20 -5.98
CA LEU A 63 6.97 -57.57 -5.37
C LEU A 63 7.19 -58.66 -4.29
N LEU A 64 6.32 -58.65 -3.27
CA LEU A 64 5.72 -59.77 -2.50
C LEU A 64 6.32 -60.24 -1.15
N ALA A 65 5.36 -60.35 -0.21
CA ALA A 65 5.08 -61.44 0.74
C ALA A 65 5.40 -61.21 2.23
N ALA A 66 4.34 -61.11 3.03
CA ALA A 66 4.27 -61.66 4.39
C ALA A 66 3.97 -63.18 4.29
N PRO A 67 4.40 -64.04 5.25
CA PRO A 67 3.72 -64.16 6.54
C PRO A 67 4.62 -64.48 7.78
N THR A 68 4.02 -64.36 8.96
CA THR A 68 4.43 -64.78 10.34
C THR A 68 4.63 -66.32 10.50
N PRO A 69 5.01 -66.96 11.65
CA PRO A 69 5.24 -66.51 13.06
C PRO A 69 6.48 -67.17 13.78
N GLU A 70 6.55 -67.00 15.12
CA GLU A 70 7.36 -67.74 16.15
C GLU A 70 8.86 -67.37 16.30
N SER A 71 9.53 -67.38 17.46
CA SER A 71 9.21 -67.52 18.89
C SER A 71 10.50 -67.18 19.71
N SER A 72 10.34 -66.87 21.01
CA SER A 72 11.38 -66.87 22.07
C SER A 72 12.41 -65.71 22.03
N SER A 73 12.89 -65.09 23.12
CA SER A 73 12.91 -65.41 24.55
C SER A 73 13.25 -64.16 25.40
N ALA A 74 12.78 -64.19 26.64
CA ALA A 74 13.41 -63.70 27.88
C ALA A 74 13.83 -62.22 28.06
N GLY A 75 13.29 -61.60 29.11
CA GLY A 75 14.14 -60.86 30.06
C GLY A 75 13.59 -59.55 30.64
N ALA A 76 13.19 -59.64 31.93
CA ALA A 76 13.17 -58.58 32.95
C ALA A 76 12.20 -57.39 32.76
N ASP A 77 11.08 -57.31 33.48
CA ASP A 77 10.94 -57.00 34.92
C ASP A 77 11.16 -55.51 35.24
N ARG A 78 10.06 -54.74 35.33
CA ARG A 78 9.86 -53.66 36.32
C ARG A 78 8.43 -53.09 36.29
N ARG A 79 7.68 -53.55 37.29
CA ARG A 79 6.61 -52.93 38.10
C ARG A 79 6.03 -51.56 37.71
N ASP A 80 4.70 -51.60 37.60
CA ASP A 80 3.69 -50.82 38.34
C ASP A 80 3.80 -49.29 38.37
N THR A 81 2.87 -48.59 37.73
CA THR A 81 1.63 -48.15 38.41
C THR A 81 0.70 -47.40 37.45
N GLU A 82 -0.55 -47.89 37.39
CA GLU A 82 -1.78 -47.21 36.97
C GLU A 82 -2.03 -45.99 37.91
N ALA A 83 -2.91 -45.00 37.70
CA ALA A 83 -4.16 -44.95 36.96
C ALA A 83 -4.61 -43.48 36.78
N SER A 84 -5.41 -43.26 35.73
CA SER A 84 -6.66 -42.50 35.68
C SER A 84 -6.78 -41.13 36.37
N ALA A 85 -7.00 -40.10 35.55
CA ALA A 85 -7.65 -38.86 35.93
C ALA A 85 -9.06 -38.81 35.30
N GLU A 86 -10.09 -39.00 36.12
CA GLU A 86 -11.46 -38.57 35.84
C GLU A 86 -11.80 -37.34 36.68
N ALA A 87 -12.63 -36.48 36.09
CA ALA A 87 -13.13 -35.22 36.62
C ALA A 87 -13.96 -35.39 37.90
N PHE A 88 -14.07 -34.33 38.71
CA PHE A 88 -15.36 -33.79 39.17
C PHE A 88 -15.23 -32.44 39.92
N LEU A 89 -16.34 -31.72 39.81
CA LEU A 89 -16.82 -30.44 40.35
C LEU A 89 -16.36 -29.92 41.74
N GLN A 90 -16.35 -28.58 41.82
CA GLN A 90 -16.51 -27.67 42.98
C GLN A 90 -17.59 -28.12 44.01
N PRO A 91 -17.57 -27.69 45.32
CA PRO A 91 -17.77 -26.28 45.69
C PRO A 91 -17.26 -25.75 47.06
N SER A 92 -17.33 -24.41 47.15
CA SER A 92 -17.65 -23.55 48.32
C SER A 92 -16.65 -23.35 49.46
N GLY A 93 -16.43 -22.06 49.76
CA GLY A 93 -16.20 -21.58 51.13
C GLY A 93 -15.23 -20.40 51.28
N GLY A 94 -15.70 -19.28 51.83
CA GLY A 94 -14.87 -18.45 52.72
C GLY A 94 -14.77 -16.97 52.40
N LEU A 95 -15.55 -16.17 53.12
CA LEU A 95 -15.61 -14.70 53.16
C LEU A 95 -14.40 -14.06 53.87
N ALA A 96 -13.95 -12.90 53.35
CA ALA A 96 -13.54 -11.66 54.05
C ALA A 96 -12.98 -10.72 52.97
N GLY A 97 -13.39 -9.47 52.76
CA GLY A 97 -13.90 -8.45 53.67
C GLY A 97 -12.97 -7.23 53.55
N VAL A 98 -13.07 -6.43 52.48
CA VAL A 98 -12.38 -5.14 52.35
C VAL A 98 -13.25 -4.13 51.59
N ALA A 99 -13.22 -2.90 52.11
CA ALA A 99 -14.09 -1.76 51.85
C ALA A 99 -14.24 -1.32 50.39
N THR A 100 -15.46 -0.91 50.03
CA THR A 100 -15.78 -0.13 48.83
C THR A 100 -15.61 1.36 49.10
N PRO A 101 -14.94 2.13 48.20
CA PRO A 101 -15.12 3.57 48.16
C PRO A 101 -16.28 3.95 47.23
N ARG A 102 -17.01 4.94 47.72
CA ARG A 102 -18.11 5.72 47.16
C ARG A 102 -18.11 5.87 45.63
N SER A 103 -19.30 5.65 45.07
CA SER A 103 -19.76 6.13 43.77
C SER A 103 -19.53 7.64 43.60
N TRP A 104 -18.83 8.00 42.54
CA TRP A 104 -18.71 9.36 42.04
C TRP A 104 -19.68 9.52 40.86
N SER A 105 -20.59 10.49 40.95
CA SER A 105 -21.50 10.87 39.89
C SER A 105 -20.95 12.15 39.25
N PRO A 106 -20.74 12.21 37.92
CA PRO A 106 -20.38 13.46 37.26
C PRO A 106 -21.67 14.17 36.83
N GLY A 107 -21.94 15.29 37.48
CA GLY A 107 -22.88 16.31 37.03
C GLY A 107 -22.24 17.66 37.31
N GLU A 108 -22.33 18.55 36.31
CA GLU A 108 -22.15 20.00 36.42
C GLU A 108 -20.69 20.48 36.58
N ASP A 109 -20.05 20.81 35.46
CA ASP A 109 -19.18 22.00 35.31
C ASP A 109 -18.71 22.09 33.85
N GLU A 110 -19.56 22.67 32.99
CA GLU A 110 -19.27 22.91 31.57
C GLU A 110 -19.37 24.40 31.17
N ASP A 111 -19.14 25.33 32.11
CA ASP A 111 -19.26 26.79 31.86
C ASP A 111 -18.03 27.60 32.30
N ALA A 112 -16.83 27.22 31.87
CA ALA A 112 -15.61 28.00 32.17
C ALA A 112 -14.54 28.01 31.07
N ALA A 113 -14.92 27.90 29.79
CA ALA A 113 -13.97 27.94 28.66
C ALA A 113 -14.41 28.85 27.50
N GLU A 114 -15.06 29.97 27.78
CA GLU A 114 -15.44 30.96 26.76
C GLU A 114 -15.13 32.40 27.19
N ALA A 115 -13.84 32.74 27.34
CA ALA A 115 -13.39 34.13 27.37
C ALA A 115 -11.86 34.21 27.24
N LEU A 116 -11.32 34.24 26.02
CA LEU A 116 -10.05 34.90 25.64
C LEU A 116 -9.68 34.52 24.20
N CYS A 117 -10.20 35.26 23.21
CA CYS A 117 -9.59 35.42 21.89
C CYS A 117 -10.37 36.49 21.09
N ARG A 118 -10.07 37.77 21.35
CA ARG A 118 -10.47 38.89 20.50
C ARG A 118 -9.24 39.71 20.17
N GLU A 119 -8.51 39.32 19.14
CA GLU A 119 -7.69 40.24 18.34
C GLU A 119 -7.77 39.83 16.86
N CYS A 120 -8.35 40.72 16.04
CA CYS A 120 -8.38 40.58 14.58
C CYS A 120 -7.02 40.95 13.97
N PRO A 121 -6.56 40.26 12.91
CA PRO A 121 -5.61 40.84 11.97
C PRO A 121 -6.34 41.47 10.76
N PRO A 122 -5.77 42.51 10.12
CA PRO A 122 -6.42 43.22 9.03
C PRO A 122 -6.19 42.57 7.65
N ASP A 123 -7.21 42.79 6.81
CA ASP A 123 -7.37 42.68 5.35
C ASP A 123 -6.08 42.53 4.48
N PRO A 124 -5.98 41.45 3.66
CA PRO A 124 -4.86 41.24 2.73
C PRO A 124 -5.01 41.92 1.35
N ALA A 125 -6.00 42.78 1.12
CA ALA A 125 -6.20 43.45 -0.17
C ALA A 125 -5.31 44.70 -0.38
N ARG A 126 -3.98 44.55 -0.40
CA ARG A 126 -3.06 45.60 -0.89
C ARG A 126 -1.63 45.08 -1.02
N PHE A 127 -1.22 44.58 -2.20
CA PHE A 127 0.17 44.69 -2.69
C PHE A 127 0.28 44.15 -4.13
N LEU A 128 0.00 45.03 -5.10
CA LEU A 128 0.51 44.93 -6.47
C LEU A 128 0.88 46.33 -6.91
N LYS A 129 2.18 46.64 -6.92
CA LYS A 129 2.82 47.49 -7.94
C LYS A 129 4.33 47.60 -7.75
N GLU A 130 5.00 47.43 -8.89
CA GLU A 130 6.30 47.99 -9.31
C GLU A 130 7.56 47.53 -8.56
N VAL A 131 8.49 46.89 -9.29
CA VAL A 131 9.72 47.54 -9.77
C VAL A 131 10.20 46.85 -11.06
N VAL A 132 10.29 47.63 -12.14
CA VAL A 132 11.13 47.38 -13.32
C VAL A 132 12.29 48.38 -13.26
N HIS A 133 13.55 47.91 -13.23
CA HIS A 133 14.69 48.66 -13.80
C HIS A 133 15.94 47.78 -14.05
N VAL A 134 16.14 47.46 -15.33
CA VAL A 134 17.35 47.60 -16.18
C VAL A 134 18.76 47.64 -15.54
N ARG A 135 19.62 46.71 -16.00
CA ARG A 135 21.01 46.90 -16.51
C ARG A 135 21.47 45.55 -17.10
N GLY A 136 21.95 45.37 -18.33
CA GLY A 136 22.66 46.26 -19.24
C GLY A 136 24.17 45.94 -19.18
N GLY A 137 24.69 45.12 -20.10
CA GLY A 137 26.14 44.83 -20.16
C GLY A 137 26.57 43.82 -21.23
N SER A 138 26.80 44.32 -22.45
CA SER A 138 27.47 43.64 -23.56
C SER A 138 29.00 43.56 -23.33
N LYS A 139 29.65 42.49 -23.81
CA LYS A 139 31.02 42.54 -24.35
C LYS A 139 31.34 41.33 -25.25
N SER A 140 31.63 41.66 -26.49
CA SER A 140 32.22 40.87 -27.56
C SER A 140 33.74 40.67 -27.38
N GLY A 141 34.30 39.58 -27.90
CA GLY A 141 35.62 39.59 -28.53
C GLY A 141 36.54 38.38 -28.28
N PRO A 142 37.51 38.10 -29.18
CA PRO A 142 37.76 36.76 -29.74
C PRO A 142 39.19 36.24 -29.52
N ARG A 143 39.46 34.95 -29.85
CA ARG A 143 40.60 34.42 -30.65
C ARG A 143 40.89 32.93 -30.39
N SER A 144 41.06 32.17 -31.49
CA SER A 144 41.83 30.91 -31.54
C SER A 144 43.35 31.19 -31.46
N PRO A 145 44.20 30.15 -31.26
CA PRO A 145 44.81 29.53 -32.44
C PRO A 145 45.03 28.02 -32.37
N ALA A 146 45.42 27.49 -33.53
CA ALA A 146 45.66 26.10 -33.89
C ALA A 146 46.97 25.49 -33.37
N THR A 147 46.96 24.16 -33.25
CA THR A 147 48.07 23.18 -33.31
C THR A 147 47.39 21.80 -33.37
N ALA A 148 47.84 20.72 -34.00
CA ALA A 148 48.76 20.39 -35.08
C ALA A 148 48.52 18.89 -35.36
N MET A 149 48.75 18.43 -36.60
CA MET A 149 48.62 17.03 -36.99
C MET A 149 49.77 16.18 -36.42
N THR A 150 49.46 14.96 -35.99
CA THR A 150 50.36 13.80 -36.14
C THR A 150 49.52 12.55 -36.37
N GLU A 151 49.70 11.95 -37.54
CA GLU A 151 49.31 10.59 -37.88
C GLU A 151 50.26 9.60 -37.20
N SER A 152 49.72 8.56 -36.57
CA SER A 152 50.38 7.25 -36.46
C SER A 152 49.31 6.20 -36.22
N GLY A 153 49.20 5.24 -37.14
CA GLY A 153 48.21 4.17 -37.09
C GLY A 153 48.52 3.13 -36.03
N GLY A 154 47.50 2.33 -35.71
CA GLY A 154 47.67 1.12 -34.89
C GLY A 154 46.38 0.66 -34.25
N THR A 155 45.87 -0.47 -34.75
CA THR A 155 44.93 -1.43 -34.13
C THR A 155 43.54 -0.91 -33.72
N GLY A 156 42.54 -1.31 -34.51
CA GLY A 156 41.14 -1.11 -34.22
C GLY A 156 40.70 -1.88 -32.98
N GLU A 157 40.28 -1.13 -31.97
CA GLU A 157 39.52 -1.59 -30.82
C GLU A 157 38.18 -0.84 -30.89
N ILE A 158 37.06 -1.57 -30.94
CA ILE A 158 35.72 -0.98 -31.00
C ILE A 158 35.41 -0.41 -29.62
N GLN A 159 35.71 0.86 -29.40
CA GLN A 159 35.15 1.64 -28.29
C GLN A 159 33.68 1.93 -28.61
N ILE A 160 32.77 1.12 -28.06
CA ILE A 160 31.36 1.50 -27.94
C ILE A 160 31.32 2.63 -26.91
N SER A 161 31.01 3.85 -27.35
CA SER A 161 30.95 5.04 -26.52
C SER A 161 29.91 4.88 -25.42
N ALA A 162 30.32 5.03 -24.15
CA ALA A 162 29.45 5.05 -22.98
C ALA A 162 28.37 6.16 -23.03
N GLU A 163 28.49 7.13 -23.95
CA GLU A 163 27.48 8.18 -24.18
C GLU A 163 26.20 7.66 -24.86
N ALA A 164 26.26 6.54 -25.59
CA ALA A 164 25.08 5.98 -26.24
C ALA A 164 24.16 5.26 -25.24
N THR A 165 24.75 4.57 -24.26
CA THR A 165 24.02 3.87 -23.20
C THR A 165 23.37 4.83 -22.20
N GLY A 166 23.88 6.05 -22.03
CA GLY A 166 23.25 7.06 -21.16
C GLY A 166 21.94 7.58 -21.72
N ARG A 167 21.85 7.78 -23.05
CA ARG A 167 20.65 8.31 -23.71
C ARG A 167 19.51 7.31 -23.83
N GLU A 168 19.82 6.01 -23.93
CA GLU A 168 18.77 4.97 -23.93
C GLU A 168 18.10 4.84 -22.56
N VAL A 169 18.88 4.96 -21.47
CA VAL A 169 18.33 4.96 -20.10
C VAL A 169 17.46 6.18 -19.83
N GLU A 170 17.89 7.38 -20.27
CA GLU A 170 17.07 8.60 -20.15
C GLU A 170 15.76 8.52 -20.96
N ALA A 171 15.77 7.84 -22.12
CA ALA A 171 14.57 7.67 -22.94
C ALA A 171 13.57 6.68 -22.32
N GLU A 172 14.04 5.56 -21.76
CA GLU A 172 13.18 4.63 -21.01
C GLU A 172 12.61 5.29 -19.74
N GLU A 173 13.39 6.14 -19.05
CA GLU A 173 12.92 6.86 -17.87
C GLU A 173 11.83 7.89 -18.22
N LEU A 174 11.95 8.59 -19.36
CA LEU A 174 10.93 9.52 -19.85
C LEU A 174 9.65 8.82 -20.34
N GLU A 175 9.75 7.62 -20.93
CA GLU A 175 8.59 6.85 -21.37
C GLU A 175 7.78 6.32 -20.17
N VAL A 176 8.47 5.85 -19.12
CA VAL A 176 7.85 5.48 -17.84
C VAL A 176 7.20 6.70 -17.17
N GLU A 177 7.82 7.88 -17.21
CA GLU A 177 7.20 9.11 -16.70
C GLU A 177 5.93 9.50 -17.49
N ALA A 178 5.91 9.29 -18.81
CA ALA A 178 4.75 9.59 -19.64
C ALA A 178 3.58 8.62 -19.38
N GLU A 179 3.85 7.31 -19.27
CA GLU A 179 2.83 6.33 -18.86
C GLU A 179 2.33 6.61 -17.43
N GLU A 180 3.21 6.99 -16.51
CA GLU A 180 2.83 7.36 -15.14
C GLU A 180 1.90 8.59 -15.13
N LEU A 181 2.20 9.61 -15.95
CA LEU A 181 1.38 10.82 -16.11
C LEU A 181 0.02 10.52 -16.76
N GLU A 182 -0.06 9.58 -17.69
CA GLU A 182 -1.31 9.17 -18.34
C GLU A 182 -2.20 8.36 -17.39
N VAL A 183 -1.60 7.43 -16.65
CA VAL A 183 -2.27 6.74 -15.54
C VAL A 183 -2.75 7.77 -14.51
N GLU A 184 -1.90 8.70 -14.09
CA GLU A 184 -2.22 9.79 -13.16
C GLU A 184 -3.41 10.64 -13.64
N ALA A 185 -3.45 11.04 -14.91
CA ALA A 185 -4.59 11.76 -15.48
C ALA A 185 -5.89 10.95 -15.45
N ARG A 186 -5.81 9.61 -15.46
CA ARG A 186 -6.97 8.71 -15.34
C ARG A 186 -7.55 8.70 -13.92
N TRP A 187 -6.71 8.92 -12.90
CA TRP A 187 -7.02 8.79 -11.47
C TRP A 187 -7.17 10.12 -10.72
N GLU A 188 -6.56 11.21 -11.19
CA GLU A 188 -6.70 12.50 -10.53
C GLU A 188 -8.11 13.08 -10.73
N GLU A 189 -8.89 13.11 -9.65
CA GLU A 189 -10.13 13.87 -9.63
C GLU A 189 -9.84 15.38 -9.66
N PRO A 190 -10.65 16.17 -10.40
CA PRO A 190 -10.63 17.61 -10.26
C PRO A 190 -10.92 17.97 -8.80
N ALA A 191 -10.05 18.77 -8.22
CA ALA A 191 -10.08 19.15 -6.81
C ALA A 191 -11.42 19.83 -6.45
N GLU A 192 -12.41 19.10 -5.94
CA GLU A 192 -13.51 19.72 -5.21
C GLU A 192 -14.29 18.76 -4.30
N ARG A 193 -14.59 19.28 -3.10
CA ARG A 193 -15.42 18.73 -2.01
C ARG A 193 -14.90 17.44 -1.41
N VAL A 194 -14.13 17.61 -0.32
CA VAL A 194 -14.15 16.67 0.79
C VAL A 194 -15.62 16.42 1.11
N ALA A 195 -16.15 15.28 0.68
CA ALA A 195 -17.43 14.81 1.15
C ALA A 195 -17.27 14.71 2.67
N THR A 196 -17.79 15.69 3.40
CA THR A 196 -18.14 15.45 4.79
C THR A 196 -18.95 14.16 4.76
N PRO A 197 -18.62 13.15 5.59
CA PRO A 197 -19.53 12.03 5.75
C PRO A 197 -20.92 12.61 5.87
N GLU A 198 -21.85 12.13 5.04
CA GLU A 198 -23.25 12.42 5.33
C GLU A 198 -23.43 12.11 6.81
N PRO A 199 -23.95 13.07 7.60
CA PRO A 199 -24.09 12.87 9.03
C PRO A 199 -24.72 11.49 9.19
N GLU A 200 -24.02 10.57 9.85
CA GLU A 200 -24.61 9.28 10.13
C GLU A 200 -25.99 9.57 10.69
N PRO A 201 -27.05 8.97 10.12
CA PRO A 201 -28.41 9.33 10.49
C PRO A 201 -28.43 9.25 12.02
N GLU A 202 -28.60 10.41 12.67
CA GLU A 202 -28.58 10.50 14.13
C GLU A 202 -29.68 9.56 14.59
N GLY A 203 -29.26 8.34 14.94
CA GLY A 203 -30.15 7.26 15.25
C GLY A 203 -30.83 7.68 16.52
N SER A 204 -32.08 8.10 16.40
CA SER A 204 -33.00 8.15 17.52
C SER A 204 -32.89 6.80 18.22
N GLU A 205 -32.33 6.78 19.42
CA GLU A 205 -32.28 5.63 20.33
C GLU A 205 -33.71 5.26 20.74
N SER A 206 -34.52 4.79 19.80
CA SER A 206 -35.81 4.20 20.10
C SER A 206 -35.56 2.71 20.38
N ASP A 207 -35.57 2.36 21.67
CA ASP A 207 -35.40 1.02 22.26
C ASP A 207 -36.49 -0.01 21.88
N GLY A 208 -37.02 0.04 20.66
CA GLY A 208 -37.89 -1.00 20.13
C GLY A 208 -37.23 -1.61 18.90
N GLU A 209 -36.52 -2.73 19.03
CA GLU A 209 -36.17 -3.60 17.90
C GLU A 209 -37.48 -4.10 17.26
N PRO A 210 -37.97 -3.49 16.16
CA PRO A 210 -39.16 -3.97 15.49
C PRO A 210 -38.67 -5.12 14.62
N GLY A 211 -39.04 -6.35 14.99
CA GLY A 211 -38.63 -7.62 14.36
C GLY A 211 -38.13 -7.44 12.93
N ALA A 212 -36.80 -7.30 12.80
CA ALA A 212 -36.15 -7.06 11.52
C ALA A 212 -36.41 -8.29 10.66
N ALA A 213 -37.40 -8.19 9.77
CA ALA A 213 -37.68 -9.20 8.77
C ALA A 213 -36.36 -9.53 8.09
N ARG A 214 -35.88 -10.78 8.27
CA ARG A 214 -34.64 -11.26 7.68
C ARG A 214 -34.69 -10.93 6.20
N ARG A 215 -33.88 -9.96 5.77
CA ARG A 215 -33.68 -9.71 4.35
C ARG A 215 -33.24 -11.04 3.73
N PRO A 216 -33.77 -11.42 2.56
CA PRO A 216 -33.32 -12.62 1.88
C PRO A 216 -31.80 -12.61 1.79
N ASP A 217 -31.18 -13.76 1.96
CA ASP A 217 -29.73 -13.96 1.87
C ASP A 217 -29.31 -13.68 0.41
N VAL A 218 -29.04 -12.40 0.12
CA VAL A 218 -28.59 -11.97 -1.19
C VAL A 218 -27.13 -12.35 -1.27
N ASP A 219 -26.78 -13.31 -2.13
CA ASP A 219 -25.38 -13.59 -2.50
C ASP A 219 -24.82 -12.37 -3.26
N PRO A 220 -24.03 -11.50 -2.60
CA PRO A 220 -23.56 -10.28 -3.22
C PRO A 220 -22.50 -10.59 -4.29
N VAL A 221 -21.72 -11.66 -4.09
CA VAL A 221 -20.66 -12.09 -5.01
C VAL A 221 -21.27 -12.67 -6.28
N GLY A 222 -22.31 -13.51 -6.16
CA GLY A 222 -23.01 -14.06 -7.32
C GLY A 222 -23.75 -12.98 -8.11
N THR A 223 -24.32 -11.99 -7.43
CA THR A 223 -24.96 -10.83 -8.10
C THR A 223 -23.93 -9.99 -8.84
N TRP A 224 -22.84 -9.61 -8.17
CA TRP A 224 -21.72 -8.91 -8.78
C TRP A 224 -21.18 -9.64 -10.02
N ARG A 225 -20.95 -10.96 -9.92
CA ARG A 225 -20.42 -11.75 -11.04
C ARG A 225 -21.33 -11.70 -12.26
N ARG A 226 -22.65 -11.87 -12.09
CA ARG A 226 -23.61 -11.77 -13.19
C ARG A 226 -23.65 -10.37 -13.80
N THR A 227 -23.55 -9.33 -12.97
CA THR A 227 -23.48 -7.95 -13.45
C THR A 227 -22.24 -7.74 -14.30
N VAL A 228 -21.08 -8.22 -13.84
CA VAL A 228 -19.84 -8.15 -14.61
C VAL A 228 -20.01 -8.94 -15.92
N GLU A 229 -20.43 -10.21 -15.90
CA GLU A 229 -20.65 -11.02 -17.10
C GLU A 229 -21.60 -10.38 -18.13
N ALA A 230 -22.63 -9.66 -17.68
CA ALA A 230 -23.55 -8.96 -18.56
C ALA A 230 -22.88 -7.81 -19.35
N LEU A 231 -21.75 -7.27 -18.88
CA LEU A 231 -21.04 -6.18 -19.56
C LEU A 231 -20.56 -6.60 -20.95
N TRP A 232 -20.18 -7.86 -21.15
CA TRP A 232 -19.72 -8.40 -22.44
C TRP A 232 -20.78 -8.32 -23.52
N LEU A 233 -22.05 -8.48 -23.16
CA LEU A 233 -23.16 -8.42 -24.12
C LEU A 233 -23.42 -6.99 -24.61
N CYS A 234 -22.84 -6.00 -23.94
CA CYS A 234 -23.05 -4.58 -24.21
C CYS A 234 -21.75 -3.84 -24.56
N ALA A 235 -20.65 -4.56 -24.82
CA ALA A 235 -19.40 -3.94 -25.26
C ALA A 235 -19.64 -3.18 -26.58
N SER A 236 -19.19 -1.93 -26.62
CA SER A 236 -19.48 -0.99 -27.70
C SER A 236 -18.28 -0.69 -28.60
N THR A 237 -17.06 -0.97 -28.10
CA THR A 237 -15.79 -0.76 -28.81
C THR A 237 -14.92 -2.01 -28.72
N ASP A 238 -13.98 -2.16 -29.66
CA ASP A 238 -13.02 -3.26 -29.65
C ASP A 238 -12.07 -3.17 -28.43
N GLU A 239 -11.68 -1.96 -28.03
CA GLU A 239 -10.87 -1.70 -26.83
C GLU A 239 -11.57 -2.17 -25.55
N GLU A 240 -12.86 -1.84 -25.40
CA GLU A 240 -13.67 -2.30 -24.27
C GLU A 240 -13.81 -3.83 -24.28
N LEU A 241 -13.91 -4.45 -25.46
CA LEU A 241 -13.96 -5.90 -25.60
C LEU A 241 -12.65 -6.56 -25.14
N GLU A 242 -11.49 -5.98 -25.51
CA GLU A 242 -10.17 -6.46 -25.06
C GLU A 242 -10.02 -6.35 -23.54
N GLU A 243 -10.38 -5.21 -22.94
CA GLU A 243 -10.36 -5.01 -21.48
C GLU A 243 -11.27 -6.01 -20.75
N LEU A 244 -12.46 -6.26 -21.31
CA LEU A 244 -13.39 -7.25 -20.78
C LEU A 244 -12.82 -8.66 -20.95
N GLU A 245 -12.28 -9.06 -22.10
CA GLU A 245 -11.64 -10.37 -22.26
C GLU A 245 -10.53 -10.62 -21.24
N GLU A 246 -9.65 -9.64 -21.01
CA GLU A 246 -8.62 -9.71 -19.98
C GLU A 246 -9.24 -9.89 -18.57
N LEU A 247 -10.27 -9.11 -18.25
CA LEU A 247 -11.00 -9.22 -16.98
C LEU A 247 -11.58 -10.63 -16.80
N ARG A 248 -12.10 -11.26 -17.88
CA ARG A 248 -12.62 -12.63 -17.84
C ARG A 248 -11.54 -13.61 -17.40
N GLU A 249 -10.37 -13.51 -18.00
CA GLU A 249 -9.26 -14.40 -17.71
C GLU A 249 -8.79 -14.22 -16.27
N LEU A 250 -8.67 -12.98 -15.80
CA LEU A 250 -8.28 -12.69 -14.42
C LEU A 250 -9.31 -13.24 -13.42
N MET A 251 -10.61 -13.12 -13.73
CA MET A 251 -11.68 -13.69 -12.90
C MET A 251 -11.66 -15.22 -12.88
N ALA A 252 -11.41 -15.87 -14.02
CA ALA A 252 -11.28 -17.33 -14.12
C ALA A 252 -10.06 -17.83 -13.33
N LYS A 253 -8.90 -17.17 -13.46
CA LYS A 253 -7.68 -17.47 -12.70
C LYS A 253 -7.90 -17.27 -11.19
N SER A 254 -8.66 -16.25 -10.79
CA SER A 254 -8.98 -16.00 -9.36
C SER A 254 -9.90 -17.06 -8.75
N SER A 255 -10.80 -17.69 -9.53
CA SER A 255 -11.62 -18.80 -9.03
C SER A 255 -10.84 -20.09 -8.77
N GLU A 256 -9.71 -20.28 -9.45
CA GLU A 256 -8.87 -21.48 -9.34
C GLU A 256 -7.68 -21.32 -8.38
N SER A 257 -7.55 -20.14 -7.74
CA SER A 257 -6.44 -19.67 -6.89
C SER A 257 -5.20 -19.26 -7.67
N PRO A 258 -4.85 -17.96 -7.58
CA PRO A 258 -3.82 -17.57 -6.63
C PRO A 258 -4.40 -16.72 -5.49
N ALA A 259 -3.68 -16.64 -4.37
CA ALA A 259 -4.04 -15.76 -3.27
C ALA A 259 -4.23 -14.32 -3.81
N ARG A 260 -5.40 -13.72 -3.53
CA ARG A 260 -5.68 -12.29 -3.80
C ARG A 260 -4.64 -11.38 -3.18
N LEU A 261 -4.03 -11.87 -2.11
CA LEU A 261 -2.99 -11.25 -1.37
C LEU A 261 -1.64 -11.82 -1.79
N GLN A 262 -0.66 -10.95 -1.87
CA GLN A 262 0.73 -11.28 -2.10
C GLN A 262 1.51 -10.92 -0.85
N LEU A 263 2.24 -11.91 -0.35
CA LEU A 263 3.16 -11.76 0.77
C LEU A 263 4.58 -12.02 0.27
N GLU A 264 5.43 -11.00 0.30
CA GLU A 264 6.82 -11.06 -0.14
C GLU A 264 7.74 -10.73 1.02
N GLY A 265 8.85 -11.44 1.20
CA GLY A 265 9.77 -11.13 2.30
C GLY A 265 10.84 -12.17 2.52
N GLN A 266 11.58 -11.99 3.60
CA GLN A 266 12.64 -12.90 4.06
C GLN A 266 12.21 -13.63 5.34
N ASP A 267 12.57 -14.91 5.47
CA ASP A 267 12.04 -15.79 6.52
C ASP A 267 12.27 -15.31 7.96
N ASP A 268 13.29 -14.49 8.21
CA ASP A 268 13.72 -14.08 9.56
C ASP A 268 13.30 -12.65 9.96
N GLY A 269 12.54 -11.95 9.12
CA GLY A 269 12.11 -10.58 9.39
C GLY A 269 11.03 -10.47 10.46
N ARG A 270 11.17 -9.54 11.44
CA ARG A 270 10.17 -9.21 12.48
C ARG A 270 9.35 -7.94 12.17
N ILE A 271 9.37 -7.51 10.91
CA ILE A 271 8.74 -6.29 10.44
C ILE A 271 7.78 -6.65 9.32
N LEU A 272 6.52 -6.24 9.46
CA LEU A 272 5.50 -6.33 8.42
C LEU A 272 5.21 -4.93 7.89
N VAL A 273 5.34 -4.73 6.60
CA VAL A 273 4.94 -3.52 5.89
C VAL A 273 3.69 -3.83 5.08
N THR A 274 2.67 -2.99 5.15
CA THR A 274 1.42 -3.13 4.40
C THR A 274 1.22 -1.95 3.46
N ALA A 275 0.59 -2.19 2.32
CA ALA A 275 0.11 -1.16 1.40
C ALA A 275 -1.26 -1.58 0.84
N PRO A 276 -2.36 -1.42 1.60
CA PRO A 276 -3.68 -1.87 1.18
C PRO A 276 -4.25 -1.09 0.01
N HIS A 277 -3.91 0.19 -0.12
CA HIS A 277 -4.59 1.08 -1.06
C HIS A 277 -3.91 1.11 -2.43
N CYS A 278 -3.24 0.03 -2.85
CA CYS A 278 -2.77 -0.13 -4.23
C CYS A 278 -3.87 -0.59 -5.21
N ILE A 279 -5.11 -0.75 -4.73
CA ILE A 279 -6.32 -0.99 -5.53
C ILE A 279 -7.49 -0.13 -4.99
N PRO A 280 -8.54 0.12 -5.80
CA PRO A 280 -9.77 0.71 -5.27
C PRO A 280 -10.52 -0.28 -4.36
N LEU A 281 -11.03 0.19 -3.22
CA LEU A 281 -11.57 -0.67 -2.16
C LEU A 281 -12.94 -0.22 -1.67
N LEU A 282 -13.82 -1.16 -1.33
CA LEU A 282 -15.15 -0.86 -0.81
C LEU A 282 -15.11 -0.50 0.68
N ARG A 283 -15.94 0.48 1.06
CA ARG A 283 -16.21 0.89 2.44
C ARG A 283 -17.72 0.88 2.67
N ASP A 284 -18.24 0.01 3.53
CA ASP A 284 -19.69 -0.24 3.62
C ASP A 284 -20.49 1.05 3.91
N GLY A 285 -21.24 1.54 2.92
CA GLY A 285 -22.03 2.78 3.03
C GLY A 285 -21.25 4.08 2.80
N TRP A 286 -19.96 3.99 2.47
CA TRP A 286 -19.09 5.12 2.18
C TRP A 286 -18.60 5.06 0.74
N ARG A 287 -18.08 6.19 0.25
CA ARG A 287 -17.38 6.20 -1.03
C ARG A 287 -16.22 5.19 -1.03
N PRO A 288 -16.01 4.45 -2.12
CA PRO A 288 -14.85 3.58 -2.25
C PRO A 288 -13.56 4.35 -2.00
N HIS A 289 -12.58 3.67 -1.39
CA HIS A 289 -11.24 4.19 -1.32
C HIS A 289 -10.60 4.14 -2.71
N VAL A 290 -9.95 5.23 -3.11
CA VAL A 290 -9.24 5.33 -4.39
C VAL A 290 -7.83 4.73 -4.28
N VAL A 291 -7.19 4.48 -5.42
CA VAL A 291 -5.82 4.00 -5.47
C VAL A 291 -4.85 5.08 -4.96
N GLU A 292 -3.89 4.68 -4.14
CA GLU A 292 -2.77 5.50 -3.70
C GLU A 292 -1.51 5.12 -4.49
N HIS A 293 -1.17 5.93 -5.48
CA HIS A 293 -0.04 5.69 -6.39
C HIS A 293 1.29 5.42 -5.68
N CYS A 294 2.05 4.44 -6.19
CA CYS A 294 3.40 4.05 -5.75
C CYS A 294 3.50 3.51 -4.31
N THR A 295 2.40 3.41 -3.57
CA THR A 295 2.44 2.94 -2.16
C THR A 295 2.93 1.51 -2.04
N PHE A 296 2.52 0.63 -2.95
CA PHE A 296 2.99 -0.76 -2.99
C PHE A 296 4.50 -0.85 -3.27
N GLU A 297 4.99 -0.18 -4.30
CA GLU A 297 6.41 -0.19 -4.68
C GLU A 297 7.28 0.35 -3.54
N VAL A 298 6.86 1.45 -2.91
CA VAL A 298 7.55 2.03 -1.75
C VAL A 298 7.51 1.08 -0.56
N ALA A 299 6.36 0.48 -0.23
CA ALA A 299 6.22 -0.47 0.87
C ALA A 299 7.09 -1.72 0.66
N SER A 300 7.11 -2.28 -0.55
CA SER A 300 7.95 -3.44 -0.90
C SER A 300 9.43 -3.10 -0.78
N ALA A 301 9.85 -1.92 -1.27
CA ALA A 301 11.23 -1.47 -1.15
C ALA A 301 11.64 -1.24 0.32
N ILE A 302 10.79 -0.61 1.13
CA ILE A 302 11.01 -0.44 2.57
C ILE A 302 11.12 -1.80 3.27
N ALA A 303 10.19 -2.73 3.01
CA ALA A 303 10.22 -4.07 3.60
C ALA A 303 11.52 -4.80 3.27
N LYS A 304 11.96 -4.74 2.01
CA LYS A 304 13.22 -5.34 1.56
C LYS A 304 14.42 -4.75 2.28
N GLU A 305 14.53 -3.42 2.33
CA GLU A 305 15.63 -2.74 3.03
C GLU A 305 15.61 -3.03 4.54
N LEU A 306 14.42 -3.23 5.13
CA LEU A 306 14.25 -3.61 6.53
C LEU A 306 14.54 -5.09 6.81
N GLY A 307 14.70 -5.94 5.78
CA GLY A 307 14.74 -7.39 5.96
C GLY A 307 13.41 -7.96 6.49
N GLY A 308 12.30 -7.29 6.17
CA GLY A 308 10.96 -7.62 6.62
C GLY A 308 10.11 -8.31 5.54
N TRP A 309 8.80 -8.23 5.75
CA TRP A 309 7.77 -8.73 4.84
C TRP A 309 6.89 -7.59 4.35
N CYS A 310 6.42 -7.67 3.11
CA CYS A 310 5.45 -6.78 2.49
C CYS A 310 4.17 -7.56 2.19
N LEU A 311 3.04 -7.11 2.74
CA LEU A 311 1.70 -7.63 2.44
C LEU A 311 0.95 -6.62 1.56
N SER A 312 0.47 -7.09 0.42
CA SER A 312 -0.21 -6.28 -0.60
C SER A 312 -1.25 -7.10 -1.37
N TRP A 313 -2.01 -6.45 -2.24
CA TRP A 313 -2.81 -7.15 -3.25
C TRP A 313 -1.89 -7.70 -4.34
N SER A 314 -2.16 -8.90 -4.84
CA SER A 314 -1.38 -9.49 -5.92
C SER A 314 -1.49 -8.66 -7.21
N ARG A 315 -0.47 -8.73 -8.08
CA ARG A 315 -0.50 -8.01 -9.39
C ARG A 315 -1.75 -8.33 -10.22
N ALA A 316 -2.20 -9.60 -10.21
CA ALA A 316 -3.44 -9.99 -10.88
C ALA A 316 -4.67 -9.31 -10.28
N GLU A 317 -4.70 -9.14 -8.96
CA GLU A 317 -5.79 -8.47 -8.24
C GLU A 317 -5.78 -6.96 -8.44
N GLN A 318 -4.59 -6.34 -8.51
CA GLN A 318 -4.41 -4.94 -8.88
C GLN A 318 -4.98 -4.66 -10.26
N ARG A 319 -4.55 -5.43 -11.27
CA ARG A 319 -5.05 -5.28 -12.65
C ARG A 319 -6.55 -5.53 -12.77
N ARG A 320 -7.06 -6.56 -12.09
CA ARG A 320 -8.50 -6.88 -12.09
C ARG A 320 -9.34 -5.73 -11.54
N SER A 321 -8.91 -5.15 -10.42
CA SER A 321 -9.63 -4.04 -9.78
C SER A 321 -9.54 -2.74 -10.58
N GLU A 322 -8.40 -2.48 -11.24
CA GLU A 322 -8.24 -1.38 -12.19
C GLU A 322 -9.22 -1.47 -13.37
N LEU A 323 -9.31 -2.64 -14.02
CA LEU A 323 -10.24 -2.87 -15.14
C LEU A 323 -11.70 -2.65 -14.71
N LEU A 324 -12.11 -3.22 -13.57
CA LEU A 324 -13.46 -3.03 -13.04
C LEU A 324 -13.79 -1.56 -12.77
N TRP A 325 -12.83 -0.81 -12.21
CA TRP A 325 -12.99 0.62 -11.94
C TRP A 325 -13.12 1.44 -13.23
N THR A 326 -12.23 1.17 -14.19
CA THR A 326 -12.23 1.80 -15.51
C THR A 326 -13.55 1.60 -16.25
N VAL A 327 -14.00 0.35 -16.37
CA VAL A 327 -15.22 0.00 -17.11
C VAL A 327 -16.44 0.66 -16.45
N ALA A 328 -16.50 0.69 -15.12
CA ALA A 328 -17.55 1.38 -14.39
C ALA A 328 -17.59 2.88 -14.75
N LYS A 329 -16.43 3.54 -14.76
CA LYS A 329 -16.29 4.98 -15.07
C LYS A 329 -16.68 5.29 -16.52
N GLN A 330 -16.18 4.50 -17.48
CA GLN A 330 -16.52 4.66 -18.91
C GLN A 330 -18.03 4.52 -19.17
N ARG A 331 -18.70 3.64 -18.43
CA ARG A 331 -20.15 3.42 -18.55
C ARG A 331 -21.00 4.36 -17.69
N GLY A 332 -20.39 5.32 -16.99
CA GLY A 332 -21.11 6.25 -16.11
C GLY A 332 -21.84 5.53 -14.95
N MET A 333 -21.34 4.38 -14.52
CA MET A 333 -21.86 3.66 -13.36
C MET A 333 -21.39 4.36 -12.08
N GLY A 334 -22.12 4.17 -10.98
CA GLY A 334 -21.73 4.73 -9.69
C GLY A 334 -20.34 4.26 -9.25
N GLU A 335 -19.63 5.12 -8.49
CA GLU A 335 -18.34 4.76 -7.88
C GLU A 335 -18.46 3.44 -7.13
N GLY A 336 -17.60 2.48 -7.45
CA GLY A 336 -17.59 1.18 -6.78
C GLY A 336 -18.63 0.16 -7.27
N ALA A 337 -19.51 0.52 -8.22
CA ALA A 337 -20.60 -0.36 -8.66
C ALA A 337 -20.13 -1.73 -9.20
N LEU A 338 -18.92 -1.79 -9.75
CA LEU A 338 -18.30 -3.02 -10.26
C LEU A 338 -17.17 -3.55 -9.37
N LEU A 339 -16.84 -2.90 -8.25
CA LEU A 339 -15.79 -3.43 -7.38
C LEU A 339 -16.23 -4.74 -6.75
N ASP A 340 -15.29 -5.66 -6.61
CA ASP A 340 -15.56 -6.97 -6.03
C ASP A 340 -15.95 -6.80 -4.55
N PRO A 341 -17.13 -7.28 -4.11
CA PRO A 341 -17.60 -7.13 -2.73
C PRO A 341 -16.68 -7.78 -1.68
N ARG A 342 -15.73 -8.63 -2.10
CA ARG A 342 -14.71 -9.21 -1.23
C ARG A 342 -13.48 -8.31 -1.04
N ASN A 343 -13.29 -7.29 -1.88
CA ASN A 343 -12.18 -6.34 -1.80
C ASN A 343 -12.59 -5.15 -0.93
N ARG A 344 -12.65 -5.43 0.37
CA ARG A 344 -12.96 -4.43 1.37
C ARG A 344 -11.72 -3.73 1.85
N ASP A 345 -11.90 -2.47 2.22
CA ASP A 345 -10.82 -1.67 2.78
C ASP A 345 -10.37 -2.24 4.14
N PRO A 346 -9.14 -2.78 4.25
CA PRO A 346 -8.65 -3.32 5.51
C PRO A 346 -8.45 -2.23 6.58
N ASN A 347 -8.44 -0.93 6.24
CA ASN A 347 -8.45 0.18 7.19
C ASN A 347 -9.87 0.59 7.64
N HIS A 348 -10.90 -0.16 7.25
CA HIS A 348 -12.30 0.12 7.55
C HIS A 348 -13.11 -1.14 7.91
N LEU A 349 -12.49 -2.06 8.67
CA LEU A 349 -13.13 -3.27 9.16
C LEU A 349 -13.69 -3.06 10.57
N SER A 350 -14.85 -3.64 10.86
CA SER A 350 -15.39 -3.79 12.20
C SER A 350 -14.81 -5.01 12.89
N THR A 351 -14.94 -5.10 14.21
CA THR A 351 -14.46 -6.26 14.99
C THR A 351 -15.05 -7.59 14.51
N ALA A 352 -16.32 -7.60 14.11
CA ALA A 352 -17.00 -8.82 13.67
C ALA A 352 -16.46 -9.36 12.34
N GLU A 353 -15.87 -8.50 11.52
CA GLU A 353 -15.40 -8.84 10.18
C GLU A 353 -13.96 -9.37 10.20
N LEU A 354 -13.18 -9.03 11.22
CA LEU A 354 -11.79 -9.49 11.35
C LEU A 354 -11.67 -11.03 11.29
N GLY A 355 -12.63 -11.75 11.85
CA GLY A 355 -12.61 -13.22 11.88
C GLY A 355 -12.66 -13.89 10.51
N THR A 356 -13.20 -13.21 9.49
CA THR A 356 -13.38 -13.74 8.13
C THR A 356 -12.64 -12.97 7.06
N ASP A 357 -12.11 -11.78 7.39
CA ASP A 357 -11.38 -10.95 6.45
C ASP A 357 -10.00 -11.55 6.08
N PRO A 358 -9.74 -11.85 4.79
CA PRO A 358 -8.51 -12.53 4.39
C PRO A 358 -7.25 -11.71 4.64
N TRP A 359 -7.32 -10.38 4.61
CA TRP A 359 -6.18 -9.50 4.84
C TRP A 359 -5.73 -9.59 6.30
N PHE A 360 -6.68 -9.39 7.23
CA PHE A 360 -6.41 -9.52 8.65
C PHE A 360 -5.96 -10.94 9.02
N GLN A 361 -6.58 -11.97 8.45
CA GLN A 361 -6.15 -13.36 8.68
C GLN A 361 -4.70 -13.61 8.23
N GLN A 362 -4.20 -12.91 7.20
CA GLN A 362 -2.80 -12.99 6.80
C GLN A 362 -1.87 -12.28 7.80
N MET A 363 -2.26 -11.10 8.30
CA MET A 363 -1.53 -10.38 9.35
C MET A 363 -1.43 -11.22 10.63
N LEU A 364 -2.55 -11.80 11.07
CA LEU A 364 -2.63 -12.65 12.26
C LEU A 364 -1.71 -13.88 12.16
N ARG A 365 -1.74 -14.58 11.02
CA ARG A 365 -0.87 -15.75 10.78
C ARG A 365 0.62 -15.40 10.87
N ILE A 366 1.02 -14.25 10.32
CA ILE A 366 2.42 -13.79 10.38
C ILE A 366 2.81 -13.48 11.83
N ALA A 367 2.00 -12.71 12.55
CA ALA A 367 2.26 -12.37 13.95
C ALA A 367 2.35 -13.63 14.84
N MET A 368 1.46 -14.60 14.63
CA MET A 368 1.52 -15.89 15.32
C MET A 368 2.82 -16.64 15.02
N ARG A 369 3.18 -16.81 13.73
CA ARG A 369 4.43 -17.46 13.32
C ARG A 369 5.64 -16.82 14.00
N TRP A 370 5.69 -15.49 14.07
CA TRP A 370 6.80 -14.78 14.71
C TRP A 370 6.85 -14.96 16.22
N ARG A 371 5.70 -14.98 16.90
CA ARG A 371 5.67 -15.28 18.33
C ARG A 371 6.14 -16.71 18.63
N ASP A 372 5.81 -17.65 17.76
CA ASP A 372 6.26 -19.04 17.89
C ASP A 372 7.76 -19.17 17.58
N THR A 373 8.26 -18.42 16.60
CA THR A 373 9.67 -18.47 16.16
C THR A 373 10.61 -17.72 17.10
N PHE A 374 10.25 -16.50 17.50
CA PHE A 374 11.12 -15.59 18.26
C PHE A 374 10.78 -15.53 19.75
N GLY A 375 9.61 -16.04 20.15
CA GLY A 375 9.07 -15.96 21.50
C GLY A 375 8.16 -14.76 21.72
N ARG A 376 7.20 -14.90 22.66
CA ARG A 376 6.16 -13.90 22.95
C ARG A 376 6.69 -12.55 23.47
N GLY A 377 7.89 -12.52 24.03
CA GLY A 377 8.51 -11.31 24.57
C GLY A 377 9.30 -10.48 23.56
N ARG A 378 9.41 -10.92 22.31
CA ARG A 378 10.15 -10.20 21.27
C ARG A 378 9.28 -9.15 20.61
N ALA A 379 9.85 -7.97 20.41
CA ALA A 379 9.15 -6.92 19.69
C ALA A 379 8.97 -7.33 18.21
N ILE A 380 7.80 -7.02 17.67
CA ILE A 380 7.47 -7.12 16.25
C ILE A 380 6.80 -5.81 15.82
N LEU A 381 7.10 -5.35 14.61
CA LEU A 381 6.69 -4.03 14.11
C LEU A 381 5.78 -4.18 12.89
N HIS A 382 4.70 -3.40 12.87
CA HIS A 382 3.86 -3.20 11.70
C HIS A 382 4.02 -1.76 11.17
N LEU A 383 4.15 -1.60 9.85
CA LEU A 383 4.20 -0.31 9.17
C LEU A 383 3.11 -0.28 8.11
N ASP A 384 2.13 0.61 8.24
CA ASP A 384 1.02 0.77 7.29
C ASP A 384 1.29 1.94 6.35
N VAL A 385 1.69 1.66 5.11
CA VAL A 385 2.14 2.68 4.15
C VAL A 385 0.95 3.19 3.34
N HIS A 386 0.81 4.51 3.35
CA HIS A 386 -0.26 5.25 2.71
C HIS A 386 0.26 6.43 1.88
N GLY A 387 -0.57 6.83 0.92
CA GLY A 387 -0.41 8.02 0.13
C GLY A 387 -1.33 9.15 0.57
N CYS A 388 -0.75 10.33 0.79
CA CYS A 388 -1.48 11.56 1.01
C CYS A 388 -1.14 12.61 -0.06
N ARG A 389 -1.83 13.75 0.00
CA ARG A 389 -1.57 14.91 -0.86
C ARG A 389 -0.26 15.57 -0.48
N ASP A 390 0.35 16.26 -1.44
CA ASP A 390 1.50 17.12 -1.14
C ASP A 390 1.09 18.29 -0.24
N PRO A 391 2.02 18.82 0.57
CA PRO A 391 1.80 20.08 1.27
C PRO A 391 1.42 21.21 0.29
N PRO A 392 0.60 22.19 0.69
CA PRO A 392 -0.02 22.35 2.01
C PRO A 392 -1.30 21.50 2.21
N GLY A 393 -1.65 20.62 1.26
CA GLY A 393 -2.79 19.70 1.40
C GLY A 393 -2.61 18.69 2.55
N SER A 394 -1.36 18.45 2.94
CA SER A 394 -0.93 17.81 4.18
C SER A 394 -0.03 18.76 4.98
N SER A 395 0.14 18.51 6.28
CA SER A 395 1.00 19.32 7.16
C SER A 395 2.51 19.10 6.94
N SER A 396 2.88 18.01 6.25
CA SER A 396 4.26 17.57 6.08
C SER A 396 4.39 16.57 4.92
N HIS A 397 5.62 16.36 4.45
CA HIS A 397 5.89 15.33 3.43
C HIS A 397 5.67 13.91 3.92
N LEU A 398 5.83 13.65 5.22
CA LEU A 398 5.51 12.42 5.90
C LEU A 398 4.73 12.73 7.17
N THR A 399 3.57 12.09 7.36
CA THR A 399 2.88 12.05 8.65
C THR A 399 2.95 10.64 9.23
N VAL A 400 3.35 10.54 10.49
CA VAL A 400 3.48 9.28 11.22
C VAL A 400 2.38 9.19 12.28
N GLY A 401 1.42 8.28 12.09
CA GLY A 401 0.33 8.03 13.01
C GLY A 401 0.67 6.94 14.03
N LEU A 402 0.57 7.27 15.33
CA LEU A 402 0.82 6.35 16.46
C LEU A 402 -0.40 6.18 17.39
N GLY A 403 -1.57 6.62 16.94
CA GLY A 403 -2.84 6.58 17.67
C GLY A 403 -3.26 5.19 18.12
N ALA A 404 -2.97 4.15 17.32
CA ALA A 404 -3.25 2.76 17.71
C ALA A 404 -2.46 2.36 18.96
N MET A 405 -1.16 2.65 18.97
CA MET A 405 -0.28 2.37 20.10
C MET A 405 -0.69 3.19 21.32
N LEU A 406 -1.01 4.48 21.16
CA LEU A 406 -1.44 5.32 22.28
C LEU A 406 -2.77 4.82 22.88
N ALA A 407 -3.73 4.43 22.04
CA ALA A 407 -5.00 3.88 22.49
C ALA A 407 -4.82 2.55 23.25
N GLN A 408 -3.91 1.69 22.78
CA GLN A 408 -3.55 0.46 23.48
C GLN A 408 -2.86 0.75 24.82
N ALA A 409 -1.91 1.67 24.84
CA ALA A 409 -1.21 2.11 26.05
C ALA A 409 -2.19 2.62 27.12
N GLY A 410 -3.22 3.37 26.72
CA GLY A 410 -4.27 3.85 27.63
C GLY A 410 -5.16 2.75 28.23
N ARG A 411 -5.18 1.54 27.65
CA ARG A 411 -5.86 0.36 28.22
C ARG A 411 -4.97 -0.48 29.13
N CYS A 412 -3.65 -0.36 29.00
CA CYS A 412 -2.72 -1.02 29.89
C CYS A 412 -2.62 -0.22 31.20
N GLU A 413 -2.93 -0.86 32.32
CA GLU A 413 -2.79 -0.25 33.65
C GLU A 413 -1.29 -0.02 33.97
N GLY A 414 -0.78 1.17 33.63
CA GLY A 414 0.61 1.52 33.88
C GLY A 414 0.91 2.98 33.54
N SER A 415 1.46 3.74 34.49
CA SER A 415 1.66 5.18 34.40
C SER A 415 2.73 5.66 33.41
N GLY A 416 3.23 4.80 32.51
CA GLY A 416 4.33 5.14 31.60
C GLY A 416 4.22 4.61 30.17
N ALA A 417 3.18 3.85 29.82
CA ALA A 417 3.06 3.30 28.47
C ALA A 417 2.82 4.42 27.42
N GLY A 418 2.03 5.43 27.75
CA GLY A 418 1.82 6.60 26.87
C GLY A 418 3.11 7.37 26.59
N ASP A 419 3.95 7.55 27.63
CA ASP A 419 5.26 8.22 27.49
C ASP A 419 6.21 7.42 26.60
N GLU A 420 6.14 6.09 26.62
CA GLU A 420 6.92 5.24 25.71
C GLU A 420 6.49 5.43 24.25
N VAL A 421 5.19 5.53 23.98
CA VAL A 421 4.67 5.81 22.64
C VAL A 421 5.11 7.20 22.17
N ALA A 422 5.01 8.22 23.03
CA ALA A 422 5.47 9.57 22.72
C ALA A 422 6.98 9.59 22.41
N ALA A 423 7.78 8.91 23.24
CA ALA A 423 9.21 8.79 23.02
C ALA A 423 9.56 8.05 21.72
N PHE A 424 8.81 7.01 21.36
CA PHE A 424 8.98 6.35 20.06
C PHE A 424 8.68 7.29 18.90
N GLY A 425 7.60 8.08 19.02
CA GLY A 425 7.26 9.13 18.07
C GLY A 425 8.36 10.18 17.90
N ASP A 426 8.93 10.68 19.00
CA ASP A 426 10.02 11.67 18.95
C ASP A 426 11.27 11.12 18.25
N VAL A 427 11.63 9.86 18.53
CA VAL A 427 12.78 9.22 17.89
C VAL A 427 12.51 8.99 16.40
N LEU A 428 11.32 8.48 16.03
CA LEU A 428 10.92 8.34 14.63
C LEU A 428 11.01 9.68 13.90
N LYS A 429 10.46 10.76 14.49
CA LYS A 429 10.51 12.10 13.91
C LYS A 429 11.94 12.54 13.64
N ALA A 430 12.83 12.40 14.62
CA ALA A 430 14.22 12.81 14.50
C ALA A 430 14.97 12.04 13.41
N GLU A 431 14.91 10.70 13.45
CA GLU A 431 15.62 9.84 12.49
C GLU A 431 15.08 10.02 11.07
N LEU A 432 13.76 10.05 10.89
CA LEU A 432 13.14 10.22 9.58
C LEU A 432 13.39 11.63 9.03
N THR A 433 13.35 12.68 9.86
CA THR A 433 13.68 14.04 9.40
C THR A 433 15.11 14.09 8.87
N ALA A 434 16.06 13.49 9.58
CA ALA A 434 17.46 13.43 9.14
C ALA A 434 17.63 12.66 7.82
N ALA A 435 16.93 11.53 7.66
CA ALA A 435 16.97 10.74 6.44
C ALA A 435 16.35 11.48 5.23
N LEU A 436 15.20 12.14 5.44
CA LEU A 436 14.48 12.86 4.40
C LEU A 436 15.14 14.19 4.00
N ALA A 437 15.89 14.83 4.91
CA ALA A 437 16.62 16.06 4.60
C ALA A 437 17.75 15.86 3.57
N LEU A 438 18.11 14.60 3.29
CA LEU A 438 19.08 14.20 2.27
C LEU A 438 18.43 13.82 0.93
N ILE A 439 17.14 14.10 0.77
CA ILE A 439 16.45 13.99 -0.51
C ILE A 439 16.40 15.39 -1.09
N ASP A 440 17.20 15.59 -2.14
CA ASP A 440 17.15 16.82 -2.91
C ASP A 440 15.78 16.96 -3.57
N ASP A 441 15.31 18.21 -3.73
CA ASP A 441 14.10 18.55 -4.48
C ASP A 441 12.75 18.05 -3.95
N LEU A 442 12.63 17.74 -2.66
CA LEU A 442 11.30 17.64 -2.04
C LEU A 442 10.59 19.00 -2.12
N ARG A 443 9.52 19.06 -2.91
CA ARG A 443 8.69 20.25 -3.14
C ARG A 443 7.22 19.96 -2.82
N PRO A 444 6.48 20.96 -2.32
CA PRO A 444 6.94 22.30 -1.93
C PRO A 444 7.74 22.30 -0.61
N ASP A 445 8.41 23.41 -0.27
CA ASP A 445 9.12 23.53 1.00
C ASP A 445 8.13 23.48 2.18
N ALA A 446 8.21 22.41 2.96
CA ALA A 446 7.28 22.07 4.02
C ALA A 446 7.99 21.24 5.10
N PRO A 447 7.40 21.10 6.31
CA PRO A 447 7.93 20.18 7.31
C PRO A 447 8.11 18.78 6.73
N LEU A 448 9.26 18.16 6.95
CA LEU A 448 9.54 16.83 6.41
C LEU A 448 8.70 15.77 7.12
N VAL A 449 8.65 15.82 8.46
CA VAL A 449 7.98 14.81 9.28
C VAL A 449 7.09 15.46 10.35
N HIS A 450 5.84 15.00 10.42
CA HIS A 450 4.89 15.29 11.48
C HIS A 450 4.48 13.98 12.17
N VAL A 451 4.34 13.99 13.50
CA VAL A 451 3.93 12.82 14.28
C VAL A 451 2.59 13.12 14.95
N VAL A 452 1.63 12.22 14.77
CA VAL A 452 0.28 12.31 15.34
C VAL A 452 0.09 11.18 16.34
N LEU A 453 0.11 11.53 17.63
CA LEU A 453 -0.03 10.54 18.71
C LEU A 453 -1.49 10.09 18.93
N GLY A 454 -2.48 10.87 18.52
CA GLY A 454 -3.88 10.51 18.72
C GLY A 454 -4.87 11.52 18.15
N PRO A 455 -6.17 11.22 18.24
CA PRO A 455 -7.24 12.00 17.62
C PRO A 455 -7.57 13.33 18.32
N ALA A 456 -6.68 13.85 19.17
CA ALA A 456 -6.93 15.03 20.01
C ALA A 456 -7.18 16.34 19.21
N GLY A 457 -6.91 16.36 17.91
CA GLY A 457 -7.05 17.53 17.02
C GLY A 457 -8.33 17.59 16.17
N GLY A 458 -9.40 16.87 16.53
CA GLY A 458 -10.64 16.83 15.76
C GLY A 458 -10.62 15.86 14.57
N LYS A 459 -11.66 15.92 13.71
CA LYS A 459 -11.90 14.92 12.64
C LYS A 459 -10.71 14.74 11.67
N ALA A 460 -9.99 15.80 11.35
CA ALA A 460 -8.83 15.74 10.44
C ALA A 460 -7.64 14.98 11.07
N ALA A 461 -7.41 15.15 12.36
CA ALA A 461 -6.34 14.46 13.08
C ALA A 461 -6.58 12.94 13.17
N CYS A 462 -7.85 12.51 13.25
CA CYS A 462 -8.21 11.08 13.28
C CYS A 462 -7.75 10.33 12.03
N ARG A 463 -7.75 10.97 10.85
CA ARG A 463 -7.39 10.30 9.59
C ARG A 463 -5.92 9.86 9.59
N PHE A 464 -5.03 10.73 10.07
CA PHE A 464 -3.58 10.50 10.01
C PHE A 464 -3.02 9.91 11.30
N SER A 465 -3.84 9.70 12.34
CA SER A 465 -3.36 9.14 13.60
C SER A 465 -3.13 7.63 13.53
N GLY A 466 -3.58 6.92 12.52
CA GLY A 466 -3.55 5.44 12.54
C GLY A 466 -4.49 4.85 13.58
N ALA A 467 -5.58 5.55 13.91
CA ALA A 467 -6.63 5.03 14.77
C ALA A 467 -7.95 5.74 14.56
N TRP A 468 -9.01 4.97 14.36
CA TRP A 468 -10.38 5.45 14.47
C TRP A 468 -10.78 5.64 15.93
N LEU A 469 -11.69 6.59 16.16
CA LEU A 469 -12.35 6.75 17.45
C LEU A 469 -13.19 5.50 17.78
N PRO A 470 -13.30 5.08 19.05
CA PRO A 470 -14.09 3.91 19.43
C PRO A 470 -15.54 3.92 18.91
N ARG A 471 -16.18 5.10 18.89
CA ARG A 471 -17.54 5.27 18.38
C ARG A 471 -17.73 4.92 16.91
N ALA A 472 -16.66 4.93 16.11
CA ALA A 472 -16.74 4.58 14.69
C ALA A 472 -17.03 3.09 14.49
N ARG A 473 -16.74 2.23 15.49
CA ARG A 473 -16.88 0.76 15.40
C ARG A 473 -16.13 0.16 14.19
N ARG A 474 -15.08 0.85 13.74
CA ARG A 474 -14.18 0.48 12.66
C ARG A 474 -12.74 0.56 13.15
N HIS A 475 -11.85 -0.19 12.53
CA HIS A 475 -10.44 -0.30 12.89
C HIS A 475 -9.56 -0.03 11.69
N THR A 476 -8.55 0.81 11.89
CA THR A 476 -7.39 0.91 10.98
C THR A 476 -6.55 -0.36 11.07
N GLN A 477 -5.65 -0.61 10.11
CA GLN A 477 -4.74 -1.76 10.21
C GLN A 477 -3.78 -1.63 11.38
N SER A 478 -3.34 -0.41 11.70
CA SER A 478 -2.49 -0.18 12.87
C SER A 478 -3.21 -0.59 14.17
N GLN A 479 -4.52 -0.30 14.31
CA GLN A 479 -5.34 -0.80 15.42
C GLN A 479 -5.48 -2.33 15.38
N GLN A 480 -5.76 -2.90 14.20
CA GLN A 480 -5.87 -4.34 14.03
C GLN A 480 -4.58 -5.08 14.44
N ALA A 481 -3.43 -4.53 14.04
CA ALA A 481 -2.11 -5.06 14.34
C ALA A 481 -1.89 -5.16 15.86
N VAL A 482 -2.08 -4.06 16.59
CA VAL A 482 -1.79 -4.02 18.02
C VAL A 482 -2.86 -4.70 18.88
N ASP A 483 -4.14 -4.49 18.57
CA ASP A 483 -5.24 -4.92 19.43
C ASP A 483 -5.66 -6.37 19.22
N PHE A 484 -5.48 -6.90 18.01
CA PHE A 484 -6.03 -8.20 17.64
C PHE A 484 -4.98 -9.17 17.11
N ALA A 485 -4.03 -8.72 16.29
CA ALA A 485 -2.95 -9.59 15.79
C ALA A 485 -1.81 -9.75 16.81
N GLY A 486 -1.65 -8.81 17.74
CA GLY A 486 -0.67 -8.80 18.82
C GLY A 486 0.74 -8.39 18.37
N PHE A 487 0.82 -7.42 17.47
CA PHE A 487 2.04 -6.65 17.23
C PHE A 487 2.36 -5.76 18.44
N THR A 488 3.64 -5.58 18.75
CA THR A 488 4.05 -4.73 19.88
C THR A 488 4.18 -3.26 19.48
N HIS A 489 4.44 -2.99 18.19
CA HIS A 489 4.53 -1.64 17.64
C HIS A 489 3.77 -1.60 16.31
N ALA A 490 3.09 -0.49 16.04
CA ALA A 490 2.47 -0.20 14.76
C ALA A 490 2.56 1.30 14.45
N ALA A 491 2.85 1.64 13.20
CA ALA A 491 2.85 3.03 12.74
C ALA A 491 2.17 3.15 11.36
N GLN A 492 1.30 4.13 11.22
CA GLN A 492 0.75 4.54 9.92
C GLN A 492 1.69 5.57 9.29
N LEU A 493 2.12 5.35 8.04
CA LEU A 493 3.04 6.21 7.30
C LEU A 493 2.32 6.85 6.12
N GLU A 494 1.92 8.11 6.30
CA GLU A 494 1.18 8.88 5.30
C GLU A 494 2.15 9.75 4.52
N MET A 495 2.53 9.28 3.33
CA MET A 495 3.58 9.91 2.51
C MET A 495 2.96 10.82 1.46
N SER A 496 3.47 12.03 1.31
CA SER A 496 3.13 12.93 0.20
C SER A 496 3.52 12.32 -1.15
N LYS A 497 2.90 12.78 -2.25
CA LYS A 497 3.17 12.27 -3.59
C LYS A 497 4.61 12.54 -4.01
N ALA A 498 5.12 13.74 -3.74
CA ALA A 498 6.51 14.12 -3.97
C ALA A 498 7.47 13.18 -3.23
N LEU A 499 7.18 12.83 -1.97
CA LEU A 499 8.00 11.89 -1.21
C LEU A 499 7.98 10.48 -1.80
N ARG A 500 6.79 9.95 -2.16
CA ARG A 500 6.69 8.60 -2.75
C ARG A 500 7.50 8.50 -4.04
N ARG A 501 7.42 9.51 -4.91
CA ARG A 501 8.21 9.58 -6.15
C ARG A 501 9.71 9.64 -5.87
N ALA A 502 10.13 10.50 -4.94
CA ALA A 502 11.54 10.64 -4.59
C ALA A 502 12.13 9.34 -4.01
N LEU A 503 11.37 8.64 -3.18
CA LEU A 503 11.75 7.32 -2.67
C LEU A 503 11.84 6.29 -3.80
N LEU A 504 10.86 6.25 -4.71
CA LEU A 504 10.85 5.30 -5.82
C LEU A 504 12.06 5.47 -6.76
N ARG A 505 12.42 6.72 -7.07
CA ARG A 505 13.54 7.05 -7.97
C ARG A 505 14.91 6.88 -7.33
N ASN A 506 15.00 6.99 -5.99
CA ASN A 506 16.28 6.96 -5.28
C ASN A 506 16.35 5.80 -4.28
N ARG A 507 16.91 4.67 -4.71
CA ARG A 507 17.15 3.50 -3.82
C ARG A 507 17.95 3.87 -2.57
N GLY A 508 18.91 4.79 -2.68
CA GLY A 508 19.67 5.29 -1.54
C GLY A 508 18.78 6.02 -0.52
N ALA A 509 17.77 6.76 -0.98
CA ALA A 509 16.79 7.41 -0.11
C ALA A 509 15.91 6.38 0.62
N VAL A 510 15.44 5.32 -0.06
CA VAL A 510 14.69 4.22 0.59
C VAL A 510 15.54 3.54 1.65
N SER A 511 16.80 3.23 1.36
CA SER A 511 17.69 2.59 2.32
C SER A 511 17.90 3.47 3.56
N ARG A 512 18.13 4.79 3.37
CA ARG A 512 18.23 5.75 4.49
C ARG A 512 16.93 5.82 5.30
N PHE A 513 15.78 5.87 4.63
CA PHE A 513 14.47 5.86 5.27
C PHE A 513 14.26 4.60 6.12
N ALA A 514 14.50 3.42 5.54
CA ALA A 514 14.38 2.14 6.21
C ALA A 514 15.33 2.04 7.41
N ASN A 515 16.59 2.46 7.25
CA ASN A 515 17.56 2.50 8.34
C ASN A 515 17.10 3.42 9.47
N ALA A 516 16.55 4.60 9.16
CA ALA A 516 15.98 5.51 10.17
C ALA A 516 14.83 4.85 10.97
N VAL A 517 13.92 4.12 10.30
CA VAL A 517 12.87 3.35 10.99
C VAL A 517 13.47 2.27 11.89
N ARG A 518 14.45 1.51 11.40
CA ARG A 518 15.12 0.45 12.17
C ARG A 518 15.81 1.02 13.41
N GLU A 519 16.56 2.11 13.27
CA GLU A 519 17.24 2.78 14.37
C GLU A 519 16.26 3.30 15.42
N ALA A 520 15.17 3.93 14.98
CA ALA A 520 14.13 4.41 15.89
C ALA A 520 13.49 3.27 16.69
N TRP A 521 13.20 2.16 16.01
CA TRP A 521 12.62 0.98 16.64
C TRP A 521 13.59 0.30 17.62
N ALA A 522 14.86 0.13 17.23
CA ALA A 522 15.90 -0.48 18.08
C ALA A 522 16.15 0.32 19.37
N LYS A 523 16.14 1.65 19.29
CA LYS A 523 16.25 2.55 20.45
C LYS A 523 15.09 2.38 21.44
N CYS A 524 13.91 2.00 20.95
CA CYS A 524 12.73 1.75 21.79
C CYS A 524 12.71 0.32 22.35
N GLU A 525 13.09 -0.69 21.57
CA GLU A 525 13.18 -2.10 22.03
C GLU A 525 14.14 -2.25 23.23
N THR A 526 15.26 -1.51 23.21
CA THR A 526 16.23 -1.49 24.31
C THR A 526 15.63 -0.97 25.62
N ARG A 527 14.74 0.03 25.55
CA ARG A 527 14.09 0.61 26.74
C ARG A 527 13.08 -0.36 27.36
N MET A 528 12.30 -1.06 26.55
CA MET A 528 11.32 -2.04 27.04
C MET A 528 12.00 -3.24 27.74
N THR A 529 13.11 -3.72 27.19
CA THR A 529 13.85 -4.85 27.77
C THR A 529 14.42 -4.53 29.17
N LEU A 530 14.79 -3.27 29.41
CA LEU A 530 15.34 -2.82 30.69
C LEU A 530 14.27 -2.66 31.79
N ARG A 531 12.99 -2.43 31.44
CA ARG A 531 11.89 -2.31 32.41
C ARG A 531 11.29 -3.66 32.83
N GLY A 532 11.42 -4.68 32.00
CA GLY A 532 10.94 -6.03 32.29
C GLY A 532 11.89 -6.90 33.12
N ARG A 533 13.10 -6.38 33.44
CA ARG A 533 14.06 -6.97 34.38
C ARG A 533 14.06 -6.17 35.66
#